data_AF-A0AAE1RU94-F1
#
_entry.id   AF-A0AAE1RU94-F1
#
_cell.length_a   1.000
_cell.length_b   1.000
_cell.length_c   1.000
_cell.angle_alpha   90.00
_cell.angle_beta   90.00
_cell.angle_gamma   90.00
#
_symmetry.space_group_name_H-M   'P 1'
#
loop_
_entity.id
_entity.type
_entity.pdbx_description
1 polymer ?
#
loop_
_entity_poly.entity_id
_entity_poly.type
_entity_poly.pdbx_seq_one_letter_code
_entity_poly.pdbx_strand_id
1 'polypeptide(L)'
;MAIDQESSPIDLAVVLSSKERDFIICRNGEQVKGSSITGKIVGLYFSGSWCGPCRQFTPKLVEAYDSLYPKGEFEIVFVSSDKDNESFNEYFGKMPWLAVPFSDAEARKNLKQLFKVRAIPHLVILDGRGRVLSNEGVKCIKHFGHEAYPFTSERIDYLRQEEEKAKENQSLRSLLVYASRDFLISNEEIKISVSELEGKTVCLYFAMSTHRRCKSFTLKLAEVYEKLKQKNFEIVLISMDEKYEDFKKSFEAMPWLALPFKDESCERLVRYFEHKLLPELVIISPDGKTLQQNAVKLVEEYGDEAFPFTQEKLVTLANLKKKKLEAQTLESILVTADRHFVISNDGLKVPVSKLMGSNILLYFAASWSLPSREFLPKIVTAYQEIKKKDANFEVIFISSDHDEPSFNNIFSSMPWLALPFDDERKAFLSRRFNIVGIPVAIAIGPSGCTVNTQVRQLLETHGAGAYPFTEEHIKNLQQQLDKNTTGWPKKGRDEIHNEHELALIHQQVYLCSGCKEMGYGWAFFCKRCNYGLHPKCAPKQEEMNRISV
;
A
#
# COMPACT_ATOMS: atom_id res chain seq x y z
N MET A 1 -3.60 -17.69 14.21
CA MET A 1 -4.33 -18.97 14.39
C MET A 1 -3.32 -19.96 14.91
N ALA A 2 -3.51 -20.43 16.15
CA ALA A 2 -2.70 -21.49 16.71
C ALA A 2 -2.79 -22.73 15.81
N ILE A 3 -1.65 -23.37 15.57
CA ILE A 3 -1.57 -24.64 14.85
C ILE A 3 -2.07 -25.70 15.83
N ASP A 4 -3.04 -26.52 15.43
CA ASP A 4 -3.43 -27.73 16.17
C ASP A 4 -2.17 -28.54 16.50
N GLN A 5 -1.85 -28.63 17.80
CA GLN A 5 -0.77 -29.48 18.32
C GLN A 5 -1.14 -30.98 18.28
N GLU A 6 -2.29 -31.35 17.69
CA GLU A 6 -2.83 -32.71 17.64
C GLU A 6 -2.68 -33.41 16.28
N SER A 7 -1.77 -32.98 15.40
CA SER A 7 -1.42 -33.81 14.24
C SER A 7 -0.50 -34.95 14.66
N SER A 8 -0.89 -36.19 14.35
CA SER A 8 -0.07 -37.37 14.61
C SER A 8 1.32 -37.21 13.98
N PRO A 9 2.42 -37.65 14.64
CA PRO A 9 3.77 -37.52 14.11
C PRO A 9 3.86 -38.13 12.70
N ILE A 10 4.40 -37.36 11.76
CA ILE A 10 4.53 -37.80 10.38
C ILE A 10 5.80 -38.64 10.27
N ASP A 11 5.68 -39.89 9.85
CA ASP A 11 6.87 -40.69 9.55
C ASP A 11 7.56 -40.12 8.29
N LEU A 12 8.66 -39.39 8.51
CA LEU A 12 9.46 -38.76 7.47
C LEU A 12 10.03 -39.78 6.48
N ALA A 13 10.39 -40.98 6.94
CA ALA A 13 10.89 -42.02 6.06
C ALA A 13 9.78 -42.48 5.09
N VAL A 14 8.55 -42.63 5.60
CA VAL A 14 7.39 -42.98 4.78
C VAL A 14 7.02 -41.85 3.82
N VAL A 15 6.94 -40.61 4.30
CA VAL A 15 6.48 -39.46 3.50
C VAL A 15 7.49 -39.01 2.44
N LEU A 16 8.78 -39.27 2.68
CA LEU A 16 9.83 -39.03 1.70
C LEU A 16 10.11 -40.24 0.82
N SER A 17 9.44 -41.38 1.02
CA SER A 17 9.53 -42.59 0.20
C SER A 17 8.30 -42.76 -0.71
N SER A 18 8.40 -43.63 -1.70
CA SER A 18 7.26 -44.16 -2.45
C SER A 18 7.31 -45.70 -2.41
N LYS A 19 6.28 -46.37 -2.93
CA LYS A 19 6.21 -47.86 -2.93
C LYS A 19 7.46 -48.52 -3.52
N GLU A 20 8.19 -47.82 -4.38
CA GLU A 20 9.34 -48.33 -5.12
C GLU A 20 10.65 -47.56 -4.81
N ARG A 21 10.63 -46.59 -3.90
CA ARG A 21 11.77 -45.70 -3.62
C ARG A 21 11.93 -45.37 -2.14
N ASP A 22 13.09 -45.65 -1.57
CA ASP A 22 13.47 -45.28 -0.20
C ASP A 22 14.57 -44.19 -0.11
N PHE A 23 14.99 -43.60 -1.25
CA PHE A 23 16.10 -42.66 -1.33
C PHE A 23 15.70 -41.24 -1.78
N ILE A 24 16.29 -40.22 -1.19
CA ILE A 24 16.33 -38.83 -1.71
C ILE A 24 17.65 -38.61 -2.46
N ILE A 25 17.81 -37.49 -3.16
CA ILE A 25 19.01 -37.21 -3.94
C ILE A 25 19.72 -35.96 -3.43
N CYS A 26 21.06 -35.95 -3.49
CA CYS A 26 21.84 -34.72 -3.34
C CYS A 26 22.16 -34.12 -4.73
N ARG A 27 22.79 -32.94 -4.74
CA ARG A 27 23.00 -32.12 -5.94
C ARG A 27 23.75 -32.79 -7.09
N ASN A 28 24.58 -33.80 -6.81
CA ASN A 28 25.32 -34.56 -7.83
C ASN A 28 24.53 -35.77 -8.38
N GLY A 29 23.28 -35.97 -7.91
CA GLY A 29 22.42 -37.09 -8.28
C GLY A 29 22.64 -38.36 -7.46
N GLU A 30 23.56 -38.37 -6.48
CA GLU A 30 23.75 -39.53 -5.61
C GLU A 30 22.53 -39.76 -4.71
N GLN A 31 22.22 -41.04 -4.53
CA GLN A 31 21.09 -41.49 -3.73
C GLN A 31 21.48 -41.54 -2.25
N VAL A 32 20.67 -40.91 -1.42
CA VAL A 32 20.79 -40.87 0.03
C VAL A 32 19.55 -41.52 0.62
N LYS A 33 19.70 -42.51 1.50
CA LYS A 33 18.53 -43.15 2.14
C LYS A 33 17.69 -42.12 2.88
N GLY A 34 16.38 -42.12 2.67
CA GLY A 34 15.46 -41.19 3.35
C GLY A 34 15.49 -41.34 4.87
N SER A 35 15.83 -42.52 5.39
CA SER A 35 16.01 -42.74 6.83
C SER A 35 17.18 -41.94 7.44
N SER A 36 18.16 -41.51 6.65
CA SER A 36 19.35 -40.76 7.11
C SER A 36 19.05 -39.40 7.73
N ILE A 37 17.87 -38.84 7.46
CA ILE A 37 17.41 -37.56 8.01
C ILE A 37 16.43 -37.72 9.17
N THR A 38 16.16 -38.98 9.57
CA THR A 38 15.32 -39.26 10.75
C THR A 38 16.03 -38.76 12.00
N GLY A 39 15.29 -38.12 12.91
CA GLY A 39 15.86 -37.50 14.10
C GLY A 39 16.41 -36.09 13.91
N LYS A 40 16.59 -35.62 12.67
CA LYS A 40 16.97 -34.24 12.35
C LYS A 40 15.76 -33.33 12.28
N ILE A 41 15.95 -32.03 12.49
CA ILE A 41 14.98 -31.02 12.09
C ILE A 41 15.02 -30.92 10.55
N VAL A 42 13.86 -31.10 9.90
CA VAL A 42 13.77 -31.15 8.44
C VAL A 42 12.91 -30.00 7.92
N GLY A 43 13.48 -29.22 6.99
CA GLY A 43 12.76 -28.22 6.21
C GLY A 43 12.29 -28.79 4.86
N LEU A 44 10.98 -28.96 4.67
CA LEU A 44 10.41 -29.30 3.35
C LEU A 44 10.21 -28.02 2.53
N TYR A 45 11.09 -27.79 1.56
CA TYR A 45 11.12 -26.58 0.76
C TYR A 45 10.41 -26.77 -0.58
N PHE A 46 9.22 -26.22 -0.72
CA PHE A 46 8.43 -26.23 -1.96
C PHE A 46 8.76 -24.98 -2.78
N SER A 47 9.37 -25.17 -3.95
CA SER A 47 9.87 -24.08 -4.79
C SER A 47 9.93 -24.48 -6.28
N GLY A 48 10.21 -23.52 -7.17
CA GLY A 48 10.36 -23.75 -8.60
C GLY A 48 11.18 -22.64 -9.27
N SER A 49 11.97 -23.02 -10.27
CA SER A 49 12.94 -22.15 -10.96
C SER A 49 12.25 -20.97 -11.66
N TRP A 50 11.04 -21.19 -12.18
CA TRP A 50 10.22 -20.20 -12.87
C TRP A 50 9.67 -19.11 -11.94
N CYS A 51 9.64 -19.34 -10.63
CA CYS A 51 9.02 -18.42 -9.66
C CYS A 51 10.00 -17.34 -9.18
N GLY A 52 9.72 -16.06 -9.51
CA GLY A 52 10.53 -14.92 -9.10
C GLY A 52 10.78 -14.82 -7.57
N PRO A 53 9.73 -14.85 -6.73
CA PRO A 53 9.87 -14.86 -5.27
C PRO A 53 10.69 -16.04 -4.72
N CYS A 54 10.64 -17.21 -5.38
CA CYS A 54 11.46 -18.37 -5.00
C CYS A 54 12.95 -18.10 -5.23
N ARG A 55 13.30 -17.57 -6.42
CA ARG A 55 14.69 -17.21 -6.75
C ARG A 55 15.26 -16.15 -5.82
N GLN A 56 14.43 -15.23 -5.32
CA GLN A 56 14.84 -14.23 -4.32
C GLN A 56 15.01 -14.82 -2.92
N PHE A 57 14.19 -15.80 -2.53
CA PHE A 57 14.26 -16.39 -1.19
C PHE A 57 15.38 -17.44 -1.04
N THR A 58 15.68 -18.18 -2.10
CA THR A 58 16.63 -19.30 -2.05
C THR A 58 18.01 -18.92 -1.52
N PRO A 59 18.65 -17.81 -1.96
CA PRO A 59 19.93 -17.39 -1.42
C PRO A 59 19.91 -17.17 0.11
N LYS A 60 18.82 -16.59 0.64
CA LYS A 60 18.65 -16.40 2.09
C LYS A 60 18.50 -17.71 2.85
N LEU A 61 17.85 -18.70 2.23
CA LEU A 61 17.74 -20.03 2.81
C LEU A 61 19.08 -20.76 2.79
N VAL A 62 19.88 -20.60 1.73
CA VAL A 62 21.26 -21.13 1.66
C VAL A 62 22.12 -20.55 2.78
N GLU A 63 22.12 -19.24 2.97
CA GLU A 63 22.87 -18.58 4.04
C GLU A 63 22.48 -19.10 5.44
N ALA A 64 21.18 -19.25 5.71
CA ALA A 64 20.71 -19.79 6.97
C ALA A 64 21.08 -21.28 7.15
N TYR A 65 21.02 -22.07 6.07
CA TYR A 65 21.43 -23.47 6.06
C TYR A 65 22.93 -23.61 6.35
N ASP A 66 23.78 -22.88 5.64
CA ASP A 66 25.24 -22.93 5.81
C ASP A 66 25.66 -22.54 7.23
N SER A 67 24.96 -21.58 7.85
CA SER A 67 25.17 -21.19 9.25
C SER A 67 24.79 -22.28 10.25
N LEU A 68 23.83 -23.15 9.90
CA LEU A 68 23.35 -24.25 10.76
C LEU A 68 24.03 -25.58 10.47
N TYR A 69 24.64 -25.73 9.29
CA TYR A 69 25.30 -26.95 8.85
C TYR A 69 26.33 -27.51 9.87
N PRO A 70 27.18 -26.70 10.52
CA PRO A 70 28.14 -27.20 11.52
C PRO A 70 27.49 -27.88 12.73
N LYS A 71 26.21 -27.62 13.02
CA LYS A 71 25.47 -28.24 14.13
C LYS A 71 24.99 -29.66 13.78
N GLY A 72 24.91 -30.02 12.49
CA GLY A 72 24.55 -31.37 12.03
C GLY A 72 23.08 -31.79 12.18
N GLU A 73 22.24 -30.95 12.79
CA GLU A 73 20.88 -31.29 13.22
C GLU A 73 19.76 -30.71 12.33
N PHE A 74 20.10 -29.89 11.32
CA PHE A 74 19.15 -29.30 10.38
C PHE A 74 19.43 -29.76 8.95
N GLU A 75 18.39 -30.24 8.25
CA GLU A 75 18.45 -30.67 6.86
C GLU A 75 17.28 -30.07 6.06
N ILE A 76 17.46 -29.85 4.76
CA ILE A 76 16.40 -29.39 3.87
C ILE A 76 16.15 -30.43 2.78
N VAL A 77 14.87 -30.67 2.48
CA VAL A 77 14.45 -31.49 1.33
C VAL A 77 13.66 -30.61 0.38
N PHE A 78 14.24 -30.37 -0.79
CA PHE A 78 13.61 -29.63 -1.89
C PHE A 78 12.53 -30.48 -2.57
N VAL A 79 11.35 -29.89 -2.69
CA VAL A 79 10.18 -30.44 -3.38
C VAL A 79 9.86 -29.54 -4.58
N SER A 80 10.37 -29.92 -5.75
CA SER A 80 10.25 -29.11 -6.96
C SER A 80 8.83 -29.02 -7.51
N SER A 81 8.47 -27.81 -7.93
CA SER A 81 7.29 -27.48 -8.74
C SER A 81 7.64 -27.15 -10.19
N ASP A 82 8.84 -27.54 -10.66
CA ASP A 82 9.26 -27.39 -12.04
C ASP A 82 8.51 -28.35 -12.96
N LYS A 83 8.45 -28.00 -14.25
CA LYS A 83 7.68 -28.76 -15.25
C LYS A 83 8.52 -29.80 -15.99
N ASP A 84 9.84 -29.66 -15.93
CA ASP A 84 10.81 -30.49 -16.63
C ASP A 84 12.08 -30.71 -15.79
N ASN A 85 12.81 -31.77 -16.13
CA ASN A 85 13.98 -32.23 -15.39
C ASN A 85 15.18 -31.28 -15.55
N GLU A 86 15.27 -30.58 -16.68
CA GLU A 86 16.36 -29.64 -16.96
C GLU A 86 16.27 -28.42 -16.04
N SER A 87 15.10 -27.79 -15.97
CA SER A 87 14.78 -26.69 -15.05
C SER A 87 15.00 -27.08 -13.60
N PHE A 88 14.62 -28.31 -13.23
CA PHE A 88 14.87 -28.86 -11.90
C PHE A 88 16.37 -28.93 -11.60
N ASN A 89 17.16 -29.57 -12.46
CA ASN A 89 18.60 -29.76 -12.25
C ASN A 89 19.35 -28.43 -12.20
N GLU A 90 19.03 -27.48 -13.09
CA GLU A 90 19.70 -26.18 -13.11
C GLU A 90 19.46 -25.40 -11.81
N TYR A 91 18.24 -25.45 -11.28
CA TYR A 91 17.89 -24.74 -10.07
C TYR A 91 18.37 -25.45 -8.81
N PHE A 92 18.19 -26.78 -8.73
CA PHE A 92 18.67 -27.61 -7.62
C PHE A 92 20.20 -27.62 -7.52
N GLY A 93 20.92 -27.53 -8.64
CA GLY A 93 22.38 -27.43 -8.65
C GLY A 93 22.93 -26.21 -7.89
N LYS A 94 22.09 -25.20 -7.62
CA LYS A 94 22.43 -24.01 -6.83
C LYS A 94 22.16 -24.18 -5.33
N MET A 95 21.71 -25.36 -4.88
CA MET A 95 21.29 -25.64 -3.51
C MET A 95 22.23 -26.65 -2.82
N PRO A 96 22.58 -26.46 -1.53
CA PRO A 96 23.50 -27.35 -0.80
C PRO A 96 22.84 -28.57 -0.13
N TRP A 97 21.52 -28.74 -0.28
CA TRP A 97 20.70 -29.72 0.45
C TRP A 97 20.15 -30.83 -0.45
N LEU A 98 19.24 -31.65 0.10
CA LEU A 98 18.67 -32.83 -0.56
C LEU A 98 17.38 -32.50 -1.33
N ALA A 99 16.94 -33.37 -2.23
CA ALA A 99 15.70 -33.23 -2.98
C ALA A 99 14.94 -34.55 -3.13
N VAL A 100 13.61 -34.43 -3.25
CA VAL A 100 12.80 -35.52 -3.83
C VAL A 100 13.12 -35.61 -5.32
N PRO A 101 13.47 -36.79 -5.87
CA PRO A 101 13.79 -36.92 -7.29
C PRO A 101 12.70 -36.37 -8.20
N PHE A 102 13.10 -35.72 -9.29
CA PHE A 102 12.15 -35.15 -10.26
C PHE A 102 11.30 -36.23 -10.98
N SER A 103 11.81 -37.46 -11.09
CA SER A 103 11.04 -38.59 -11.61
C SER A 103 9.86 -38.98 -10.71
N ASP A 104 9.93 -38.72 -9.40
CA ASP A 104 8.90 -39.13 -8.44
C ASP A 104 7.81 -38.05 -8.28
N ALA A 105 7.02 -37.88 -9.35
CA ALA A 105 5.95 -36.88 -9.40
C ALA A 105 4.84 -37.15 -8.37
N GLU A 106 4.60 -38.42 -8.03
CA GLU A 106 3.58 -38.83 -7.06
C GLU A 106 3.97 -38.39 -5.65
N ALA A 107 5.20 -38.66 -5.20
CA ALA A 107 5.66 -38.21 -3.88
C ALA A 107 5.61 -36.68 -3.76
N ARG A 108 6.05 -35.94 -4.78
CA ARG A 108 5.98 -34.46 -4.78
C ARG A 108 4.54 -33.96 -4.68
N LYS A 109 3.60 -34.59 -5.41
CA LYS A 109 2.17 -34.25 -5.36
C LYS A 109 1.57 -34.55 -3.98
N ASN A 110 1.88 -35.71 -3.40
CA ASN A 110 1.38 -36.12 -2.08
C ASN A 110 1.89 -35.20 -0.98
N LEU A 111 3.18 -34.86 -0.99
CA LEU A 111 3.77 -33.86 -0.08
C LEU A 111 3.06 -32.52 -0.17
N LYS A 112 2.80 -32.03 -1.38
CA LYS A 112 2.10 -30.76 -1.60
C LYS A 112 0.69 -30.77 -1.01
N GLN A 113 -0.02 -31.89 -1.17
CA GLN A 113 -1.38 -32.07 -0.64
C GLN A 113 -1.39 -32.21 0.89
N LEU A 114 -0.50 -33.04 1.43
CA LEU A 114 -0.37 -33.31 2.87
C LEU A 114 -0.15 -32.01 3.65
N PHE A 115 0.76 -31.15 3.17
CA PHE A 115 1.05 -29.86 3.79
C PHE A 115 0.18 -28.70 3.27
N LYS A 116 -0.84 -29.01 2.46
CA LYS A 116 -1.81 -28.04 1.93
C LYS A 116 -1.15 -26.82 1.27
N VAL A 117 -0.07 -27.05 0.53
CA VAL A 117 0.75 -25.99 -0.08
C VAL A 117 -0.02 -25.36 -1.25
N ARG A 118 -0.43 -24.09 -1.08
CA ARG A 118 -1.23 -23.33 -2.07
C ARG A 118 -0.42 -22.37 -2.92
N ALA A 119 0.76 -21.96 -2.45
CA ALA A 119 1.64 -21.02 -3.13
C ALA A 119 3.11 -21.41 -2.86
N ILE A 120 4.03 -20.92 -3.68
CA ILE A 120 5.48 -21.07 -3.49
C ILE A 120 6.15 -19.68 -3.51
N PRO A 121 7.28 -19.46 -2.79
CA PRO A 121 7.99 -20.44 -1.96
C PRO A 121 7.20 -20.79 -0.69
N HIS A 122 7.25 -22.06 -0.27
CA HIS A 122 6.68 -22.54 0.98
C HIS A 122 7.70 -23.43 1.69
N LEU A 123 7.86 -23.27 3.01
CA LEU A 123 8.83 -24.02 3.81
C LEU A 123 8.13 -24.51 5.07
N VAL A 124 8.01 -25.83 5.20
CA VAL A 124 7.47 -26.49 6.40
C VAL A 124 8.64 -27.03 7.21
N ILE A 125 8.68 -26.72 8.49
CA ILE A 125 9.73 -27.18 9.40
C ILE A 125 9.16 -28.26 10.31
N LEU A 126 9.83 -29.40 10.31
CA LEU A 126 9.47 -30.61 11.06
C LEU A 126 10.56 -30.90 12.10
N ASP A 127 10.17 -31.38 13.28
CA ASP A 127 11.13 -31.88 14.25
C ASP A 127 11.64 -33.30 13.90
N GLY A 128 12.60 -33.81 14.67
CA GLY A 128 13.15 -35.16 14.48
C GLY A 128 12.16 -36.31 14.63
N ARG A 129 10.94 -36.06 15.11
CA ARG A 129 9.83 -37.02 15.21
C ARG A 129 8.78 -36.80 14.12
N GLY A 130 8.99 -35.84 13.22
CA GLY A 130 8.07 -35.49 12.13
C GLY A 130 6.84 -34.69 12.57
N ARG A 131 6.90 -33.99 13.70
CA ARG A 131 5.87 -33.02 14.10
C ARG A 131 6.15 -31.67 13.46
N VAL A 132 5.10 -30.96 13.04
CA VAL A 132 5.22 -29.62 12.45
C VAL A 132 5.58 -28.60 13.52
N LEU A 133 6.82 -28.07 13.45
CA LEU A 133 7.27 -26.95 14.28
C LEU A 133 6.80 -25.61 13.72
N SER A 134 6.81 -25.45 12.39
CA SER A 134 6.35 -24.24 11.73
C SER A 134 5.87 -24.52 10.31
N ASN A 135 4.69 -24.01 9.96
CA ASN A 135 4.21 -23.96 8.58
C ASN A 135 4.52 -22.61 7.90
N GLU A 136 5.24 -21.72 8.60
CA GLU A 136 5.62 -20.39 8.13
C GLU A 136 7.15 -20.24 8.02
N GLY A 137 7.86 -21.32 7.72
CA GLY A 137 9.33 -21.35 7.69
C GLY A 137 9.95 -20.27 6.81
N VAL A 138 9.31 -19.92 5.68
CA VAL A 138 9.77 -18.82 4.82
C VAL A 138 9.77 -17.49 5.57
N LYS A 139 8.74 -17.21 6.38
CA LYS A 139 8.68 -15.98 7.19
C LYS A 139 9.72 -16.02 8.30
N CYS A 140 9.85 -17.16 8.99
CA CYS A 140 10.85 -17.34 10.06
C CYS A 140 12.26 -17.06 9.53
N ILE A 141 12.65 -17.66 8.40
CA ILE A 141 13.98 -17.47 7.80
C ILE A 141 14.15 -16.04 7.30
N LYS A 142 13.14 -15.45 6.65
CA LYS A 142 13.23 -14.05 6.16
C LYS A 142 13.42 -13.05 7.30
N HIS A 143 12.82 -13.31 8.45
CA HIS A 143 12.81 -12.38 9.58
C HIS A 143 14.03 -12.61 10.50
N PHE A 144 14.21 -13.84 10.96
CA PHE A 144 15.20 -14.21 11.99
C PHE A 144 16.41 -14.98 11.44
N GLY A 145 16.44 -15.37 10.16
CA GLY A 145 17.54 -16.13 9.59
C GLY A 145 17.80 -17.45 10.34
N HIS A 146 19.08 -17.75 10.58
CA HIS A 146 19.51 -18.96 11.31
C HIS A 146 19.22 -18.88 12.82
N GLU A 147 19.03 -17.69 13.39
CA GLU A 147 18.76 -17.53 14.83
C GLU A 147 17.41 -18.12 15.24
N ALA A 148 16.49 -18.28 14.28
CA ALA A 148 15.22 -18.95 14.46
C ALA A 148 15.38 -20.42 14.90
N TYR A 149 16.52 -21.07 14.63
CA TYR A 149 16.77 -22.45 15.07
C TYR A 149 16.59 -22.59 16.59
N PRO A 150 15.89 -23.62 17.10
CA PRO A 150 15.37 -24.82 16.41
C PRO A 150 13.97 -24.67 15.79
N PHE A 151 13.52 -23.45 15.50
CA PHE A 151 12.23 -23.10 14.88
C PHE A 151 11.00 -23.47 15.69
N THR A 152 11.16 -23.72 16.99
CA THR A 152 10.05 -23.92 17.92
C THR A 152 9.30 -22.60 18.15
N SER A 153 8.01 -22.68 18.46
CA SER A 153 7.22 -21.48 18.81
C SER A 153 7.86 -20.71 19.97
N GLU A 154 8.34 -21.42 21.00
CA GLU A 154 9.06 -20.84 22.14
C GLU A 154 10.30 -20.04 21.72
N ARG A 155 11.11 -20.56 20.79
CA ARG A 155 12.29 -19.85 20.29
C ARG A 155 11.91 -18.60 19.49
N ILE A 156 10.89 -18.71 18.65
CA ILE A 156 10.41 -17.57 17.86
C ILE A 156 9.81 -16.49 18.77
N ASP A 157 9.05 -16.89 19.80
CA ASP A 157 8.48 -15.96 20.77
C ASP A 157 9.56 -15.28 21.62
N TYR A 158 10.61 -16.03 22.01
CA TYR A 158 11.80 -15.45 22.63
C TYR A 158 12.45 -14.38 21.75
N LEU A 159 12.69 -14.67 20.47
CA LEU A 159 13.31 -13.70 19.55
C LEU A 159 12.45 -12.44 19.37
N ARG A 160 11.13 -12.60 19.29
CA ARG A 160 10.19 -11.45 19.25
C ARG A 160 10.29 -10.60 20.51
N GLN A 161 10.33 -11.23 21.69
CA GLN A 161 10.48 -10.51 22.96
C GLN A 161 11.81 -9.76 23.02
N GLU A 162 12.90 -10.34 22.51
CA GLU A 162 14.19 -9.65 22.43
C GLU A 162 14.14 -8.46 21.44
N GLU A 163 13.48 -8.59 20.30
CA GLU A 163 13.22 -7.47 19.39
C GLU A 163 12.38 -6.36 20.05
N GLU A 164 11.35 -6.71 20.81
CA GLU A 164 10.52 -5.77 21.57
C GLU A 164 11.34 -5.04 22.64
N LYS A 165 12.13 -5.76 23.44
CA LYS A 165 13.06 -5.13 24.41
C LYS A 165 14.10 -4.25 23.72
N ALA A 166 14.58 -4.63 22.54
CA ALA A 166 15.50 -3.81 21.76
C ALA A 166 14.83 -2.54 21.21
N LYS A 167 13.52 -2.59 20.93
CA LYS A 167 12.70 -1.41 20.60
C LYS A 167 12.44 -0.53 21.83
N GLU A 168 12.15 -1.11 22.98
CA GLU A 168 12.00 -0.36 24.23
C GLU A 168 13.31 0.34 24.64
N ASN A 169 14.45 -0.34 24.50
CA ASN A 169 15.78 0.19 24.79
C ASN A 169 16.45 0.86 23.58
N GLN A 170 15.69 1.17 22.53
CA GLN A 170 16.20 1.78 21.31
C GLN A 170 17.00 3.06 21.65
N SER A 171 18.17 3.18 21.03
CA SER A 171 19.01 4.36 21.03
C SER A 171 19.55 4.59 19.61
N LEU A 172 20.09 5.78 19.35
CA LEU A 172 20.73 6.04 18.06
C LEU A 172 21.89 5.06 17.81
N ARG A 173 22.66 4.74 18.86
CA ARG A 173 23.76 3.77 18.77
C ARG A 173 23.26 2.37 18.46
N SER A 174 22.18 1.90 19.09
CA SER A 174 21.67 0.55 18.80
C SER A 174 21.20 0.39 17.35
N LEU A 175 20.77 1.48 16.71
CA LEU A 175 20.38 1.51 15.30
C LEU A 175 21.58 1.64 14.35
N LEU A 176 22.48 2.59 14.62
CA LEU A 176 23.51 3.00 13.68
C LEU A 176 24.92 2.49 14.01
N VAL A 177 25.15 1.79 15.12
CA VAL A 177 26.42 1.09 15.40
C VAL A 177 26.24 -0.40 15.13
N TYR A 178 27.29 -1.02 14.60
CA TYR A 178 27.37 -2.45 14.37
C TYR A 178 28.73 -2.96 14.86
N ALA A 179 28.85 -4.26 15.17
CA ALA A 179 30.02 -4.81 15.87
C ALA A 179 31.38 -4.41 15.26
N SER A 180 31.44 -4.23 13.94
CA SER A 180 32.63 -3.84 13.17
C SER A 180 32.73 -2.35 12.82
N ARG A 181 31.71 -1.53 13.12
CA ARG A 181 31.62 -0.14 12.63
C ARG A 181 30.81 0.77 13.56
N ASP A 182 31.39 1.93 13.86
CA ASP A 182 30.80 3.02 14.64
C ASP A 182 30.74 4.37 13.89
N PHE A 183 30.98 4.39 12.58
CA PHE A 183 31.00 5.60 11.74
C PHE A 183 29.99 5.58 10.59
N LEU A 184 29.55 6.75 10.12
CA LEU A 184 28.83 6.98 8.88
C LEU A 184 29.79 7.59 7.84
N ILE A 185 29.37 7.67 6.58
CA ILE A 185 30.13 8.35 5.52
C ILE A 185 29.42 9.61 5.04
N SER A 186 30.17 10.67 4.77
CA SER A 186 29.70 11.82 3.99
C SER A 186 29.75 11.52 2.50
N ASN A 187 29.15 12.40 1.69
CA ASN A 187 29.24 12.36 0.22
C ASN A 187 30.66 12.57 -0.33
N GLU A 188 31.59 13.02 0.51
CA GLU A 188 33.03 13.12 0.24
C GLU A 188 33.82 11.91 0.78
N GLU A 189 33.12 10.83 1.17
CA GLU A 189 33.68 9.61 1.76
C GLU A 189 34.42 9.83 3.11
N ILE A 190 34.18 10.97 3.77
CA ILE A 190 34.71 11.25 5.11
C ILE A 190 33.94 10.45 6.15
N LYS A 191 34.67 9.78 7.04
CA LYS A 191 34.09 9.01 8.14
C LYS A 191 33.70 9.94 9.30
N ILE A 192 32.44 9.85 9.71
CA ILE A 192 31.86 10.64 10.81
C ILE A 192 31.41 9.69 11.91
N SER A 193 31.82 9.91 13.16
CA SER A 193 31.42 9.01 14.25
C SER A 193 29.92 9.11 14.52
N VAL A 194 29.27 7.97 14.78
CA VAL A 194 27.84 7.95 15.16
C VAL A 194 27.59 8.75 16.44
N SER A 195 28.58 8.88 17.33
CA SER A 195 28.46 9.70 18.54
C SER A 195 28.26 11.19 18.23
N GLU A 196 28.68 11.68 17.06
CA GLU A 196 28.50 13.09 16.66
C GLU A 196 27.03 13.42 16.30
N LEU A 197 26.19 12.40 16.19
CA LEU A 197 24.76 12.55 15.94
C LEU A 197 23.92 12.44 17.23
N GLU A 198 24.52 12.05 18.36
CA GLU A 198 23.82 11.95 19.64
C GLU A 198 23.25 13.32 20.05
N GLY A 199 21.98 13.36 20.47
CA GLY A 199 21.26 14.60 20.77
C GLY A 199 20.68 15.34 19.55
N LYS A 200 20.91 14.86 18.32
CA LYS A 200 20.24 15.38 17.11
C LYS A 200 18.94 14.64 16.82
N THR A 201 18.01 15.31 16.16
CA THR A 201 16.91 14.61 15.47
C THR A 201 17.48 13.98 14.20
N VAL A 202 17.50 12.66 14.12
CA VAL A 202 18.11 11.92 13.01
C VAL A 202 17.02 11.27 12.16
N CYS A 203 17.05 11.47 10.86
CA CYS A 203 16.14 10.80 9.93
C CYS A 203 16.85 9.64 9.24
N LEU A 204 16.29 8.44 9.31
CA LEU A 204 16.75 7.31 8.51
C LEU A 204 15.99 7.31 7.19
N TYR A 205 16.69 7.60 6.10
CA TYR A 205 16.10 7.72 4.77
C TYR A 205 16.37 6.45 3.96
N PHE A 206 15.35 5.61 3.81
CA PHE A 206 15.42 4.40 2.98
C PHE A 206 15.06 4.76 1.54
N ALA A 207 16.03 4.61 0.64
CA ALA A 207 15.88 5.04 -0.75
C ALA A 207 16.64 4.16 -1.73
N MET A 208 16.12 4.09 -2.95
CA MET A 208 16.75 3.46 -4.10
C MET A 208 16.81 4.48 -5.23
N SER A 209 18.00 4.73 -5.77
CA SER A 209 18.26 5.77 -6.78
C SER A 209 17.45 5.58 -8.06
N THR A 210 17.19 4.34 -8.44
CA THR A 210 16.42 3.98 -9.64
C THR A 210 14.91 4.15 -9.46
N HIS A 211 14.42 4.29 -8.23
CA HIS A 211 13.00 4.41 -7.92
C HIS A 211 12.46 5.82 -8.20
N ARG A 212 11.51 5.95 -9.13
CA ARG A 212 10.98 7.25 -9.59
C ARG A 212 10.50 8.15 -8.45
N ARG A 213 9.76 7.59 -7.47
CA ARG A 213 9.25 8.36 -6.33
C ARG A 213 10.36 8.81 -5.38
N CYS A 214 11.43 8.02 -5.24
CA CYS A 214 12.60 8.43 -4.46
C CYS A 214 13.26 9.65 -5.09
N LYS A 215 13.41 9.70 -6.42
CA LYS A 215 13.99 10.87 -7.11
C LYS A 215 13.25 12.16 -6.80
N SER A 216 11.92 12.17 -6.94
CA SER A 216 11.11 13.37 -6.64
C SER A 216 11.15 13.74 -5.17
N PHE A 217 11.12 12.76 -4.28
CA PHE A 217 11.13 13.00 -2.84
C PHE A 217 12.50 13.47 -2.32
N THR A 218 13.60 12.92 -2.83
CA THR A 218 14.97 13.34 -2.47
C THR A 218 15.18 14.84 -2.71
N LEU A 219 14.69 15.38 -3.84
CA LEU A 219 14.77 16.82 -4.12
C LEU A 219 14.05 17.63 -3.04
N LYS A 220 12.83 17.22 -2.67
CA LYS A 220 12.06 17.88 -1.63
C LYS A 220 12.72 17.77 -0.25
N LEU A 221 13.28 16.61 0.06
CA LEU A 221 13.97 16.36 1.32
C LEU A 221 15.25 17.20 1.44
N ALA A 222 15.98 17.41 0.34
CA ALA A 222 17.14 18.31 0.30
C ALA A 222 16.77 19.76 0.63
N GLU A 223 15.66 20.28 0.08
CA GLU A 223 15.14 21.61 0.43
C GLU A 223 14.85 21.75 1.94
N VAL A 224 14.29 20.70 2.55
CA VAL A 224 13.99 20.67 3.98
C VAL A 224 15.27 20.58 4.81
N TYR A 225 16.20 19.72 4.41
CA TYR A 225 17.48 19.54 5.09
C TYR A 225 18.28 20.84 5.17
N GLU A 226 18.35 21.61 4.07
CA GLU A 226 19.07 22.89 4.04
C GLU A 226 18.56 23.88 5.10
N LYS A 227 17.26 23.87 5.39
CA LYS A 227 16.64 24.73 6.42
C LYS A 227 16.79 24.19 7.83
N LEU A 228 16.96 22.88 7.99
CA LEU A 228 16.97 22.21 9.30
C LEU A 228 18.36 21.84 9.80
N LYS A 229 19.39 21.73 8.94
CA LYS A 229 20.75 21.29 9.34
C LYS A 229 21.37 22.11 10.48
N GLN A 230 20.99 23.38 10.62
CA GLN A 230 21.43 24.27 11.72
C GLN A 230 20.65 24.05 13.04
N LYS A 231 19.62 23.21 13.06
CA LYS A 231 18.71 22.96 14.20
C LYS A 231 18.89 21.58 14.83
N ASN A 232 20.13 21.08 14.90
CA ASN A 232 20.44 19.72 15.38
C ASN A 232 19.64 18.64 14.65
N PHE A 233 19.62 18.72 13.32
CA PHE A 233 18.91 17.80 12.44
C PHE A 233 19.91 17.15 11.48
N GLU A 234 19.82 15.84 11.32
CA GLU A 234 20.68 15.09 10.40
C GLU A 234 19.86 14.04 9.64
N ILE A 235 20.29 13.71 8.42
CA ILE A 235 19.72 12.62 7.63
C ILE A 235 20.81 11.55 7.42
N VAL A 236 20.42 10.29 7.57
CA VAL A 236 21.27 9.13 7.28
C VAL A 236 20.58 8.30 6.21
N LEU A 237 21.19 8.26 5.02
CA LEU A 237 20.76 7.43 3.91
C LEU A 237 21.05 5.96 4.21
N ILE A 238 20.00 5.15 4.09
CA ILE A 238 20.03 3.70 4.06
C ILE A 238 19.74 3.30 2.61
N SER A 239 20.81 3.11 1.82
CA SER A 239 20.66 2.79 0.41
C SER A 239 20.14 1.37 0.20
N MET A 240 19.15 1.27 -0.68
CA MET A 240 18.56 0.03 -1.17
C MET A 240 19.03 -0.28 -2.61
N ASP A 241 20.08 0.40 -3.09
CA ASP A 241 20.65 0.14 -4.41
C ASP A 241 21.44 -1.16 -4.43
N GLU A 242 21.28 -1.95 -5.49
CA GLU A 242 21.99 -3.22 -5.65
C GLU A 242 23.42 -3.04 -6.19
N LYS A 243 23.66 -1.94 -6.92
CA LYS A 243 24.91 -1.60 -7.59
C LYS A 243 25.60 -0.41 -6.94
N TYR A 244 26.92 -0.49 -6.82
CA TYR A 244 27.72 0.55 -6.20
C TYR A 244 27.68 1.86 -6.99
N GLU A 245 27.68 1.79 -8.32
CA GLU A 245 27.66 2.95 -9.21
C GLU A 245 26.36 3.76 -9.08
N ASP A 246 25.24 3.06 -8.91
CA ASP A 246 23.92 3.67 -8.71
C ASP A 246 23.86 4.40 -7.36
N PHE A 247 24.34 3.75 -6.30
CA PHE A 247 24.51 4.36 -4.97
C PHE A 247 25.41 5.60 -5.05
N LYS A 248 26.64 5.44 -5.55
CA LYS A 248 27.66 6.49 -5.58
C LYS A 248 27.18 7.73 -6.32
N LYS A 249 26.67 7.55 -7.54
CA LYS A 249 26.16 8.64 -8.38
C LYS A 249 25.02 9.41 -7.70
N SER A 250 24.14 8.70 -7.00
CA SER A 250 23.03 9.34 -6.30
C SER A 250 23.49 10.04 -5.02
N PHE A 251 24.43 9.45 -4.30
CA PHE A 251 24.88 9.92 -2.99
C PHE A 251 25.80 11.14 -3.08
N GLU A 252 26.64 11.24 -4.12
CA GLU A 252 27.49 12.41 -4.38
C GLU A 252 26.70 13.73 -4.39
N ALA A 253 25.45 13.70 -4.87
CA ALA A 253 24.57 14.87 -4.96
C ALA A 253 23.77 15.15 -3.67
N MET A 254 23.89 14.32 -2.62
CA MET A 254 23.13 14.45 -1.38
C MET A 254 23.94 15.18 -0.30
N PRO A 255 23.34 16.13 0.45
CA PRO A 255 24.06 16.95 1.43
C PRO A 255 24.17 16.33 2.84
N TRP A 256 23.86 15.04 2.98
CA TRP A 256 23.71 14.34 4.25
C TRP A 256 24.55 13.06 4.30
N LEU A 257 24.51 12.36 5.43
CA LEU A 257 25.32 11.17 5.68
C LEU A 257 24.67 9.89 5.13
N ALA A 258 25.45 8.82 5.01
CA ALA A 258 24.97 7.48 4.66
C ALA A 258 25.62 6.39 5.51
N LEU A 259 24.95 5.24 5.61
CA LEU A 259 25.68 4.01 5.90
C LEU A 259 26.56 3.64 4.69
N PRO A 260 27.74 3.03 4.91
CA PRO A 260 28.54 2.47 3.83
C PRO A 260 27.74 1.55 2.92
N PHE A 261 28.08 1.51 1.64
CA PHE A 261 27.40 0.65 0.67
C PHE A 261 27.48 -0.82 1.10
N LYS A 262 26.33 -1.50 1.13
CA LYS A 262 26.16 -2.89 1.61
C LYS A 262 26.61 -3.13 3.07
N ASP A 263 26.52 -2.11 3.93
CA ASP A 263 26.65 -2.30 5.38
C ASP A 263 25.60 -3.31 5.88
N GLU A 264 26.01 -4.25 6.74
CA GLU A 264 25.14 -5.28 7.31
C GLU A 264 23.97 -4.68 8.12
N SER A 265 24.14 -3.46 8.63
CA SER A 265 23.08 -2.73 9.33
C SER A 265 21.92 -2.39 8.42
N CYS A 266 22.10 -2.24 7.10
CA CYS A 266 21.03 -1.88 6.19
C CYS A 266 19.90 -2.94 6.21
N GLU A 267 20.25 -4.21 6.06
CA GLU A 267 19.26 -5.30 6.10
C GLU A 267 18.65 -5.48 7.49
N ARG A 268 19.44 -5.27 8.55
CA ARG A 268 18.96 -5.27 9.93
C ARG A 268 17.93 -4.17 10.16
N LEU A 269 18.19 -2.95 9.70
CA LEU A 269 17.29 -1.80 9.86
C LEU A 269 16.01 -1.96 9.02
N VAL A 270 16.12 -2.52 7.82
CA VAL A 270 14.96 -2.90 6.97
C VAL A 270 14.03 -3.85 7.72
N ARG A 271 14.58 -4.85 8.42
CA ARG A 271 13.80 -5.78 9.27
C ARG A 271 13.24 -5.08 10.50
N TYR A 272 14.07 -4.33 11.21
CA TYR A 272 13.71 -3.66 12.47
C TYR A 272 12.52 -2.70 12.32
N PHE A 273 12.50 -1.91 11.24
CA PHE A 273 11.42 -0.97 10.92
C PHE A 273 10.33 -1.57 10.03
N GLU A 274 10.40 -2.87 9.72
CA GLU A 274 9.45 -3.57 8.85
C GLU A 274 9.20 -2.84 7.51
N HIS A 275 10.27 -2.37 6.86
CA HIS A 275 10.20 -1.56 5.66
C HIS A 275 9.28 -2.18 4.58
N LYS A 276 8.31 -1.40 4.06
CA LYS A 276 7.29 -1.89 3.10
C LYS A 276 7.36 -1.22 1.73
N LEU A 277 7.71 0.06 1.68
CA LEU A 277 7.56 0.90 0.49
C LEU A 277 8.66 1.95 0.41
N LEU A 278 9.10 2.26 -0.80
CA LEU A 278 10.07 3.33 -1.07
C LEU A 278 9.39 4.59 -1.66
N PRO A 279 9.86 5.80 -1.32
CA PRO A 279 10.78 6.11 -0.23
C PRO A 279 10.14 5.88 1.15
N GLU A 280 10.98 5.70 2.17
CA GLU A 280 10.56 5.72 3.57
C GLU A 280 11.52 6.60 4.40
N LEU A 281 10.97 7.33 5.35
CA LEU A 281 11.71 8.27 6.19
C LEU A 281 11.31 8.08 7.66
N VAL A 282 12.16 7.41 8.44
CA VAL A 282 11.93 7.20 9.87
C VAL A 282 12.54 8.36 10.64
N ILE A 283 11.81 8.94 11.60
CA ILE A 283 12.32 10.04 12.43
C ILE A 283 12.71 9.51 13.80
N ILE A 284 13.96 9.75 14.20
CA ILE A 284 14.53 9.41 15.50
C ILE A 284 14.70 10.70 16.30
N SER A 285 14.15 10.76 17.52
CA SER A 285 14.33 11.89 18.43
C SER A 285 15.76 11.99 18.96
N PRO A 286 16.13 13.16 19.53
CA PRO A 286 17.42 13.36 20.22
C PRO A 286 17.81 12.31 21.26
N ASP A 287 16.84 11.69 21.93
CA ASP A 287 17.03 10.62 22.91
C ASP A 287 17.22 9.22 22.28
N GLY A 288 17.17 9.14 20.95
CA GLY A 288 17.34 7.90 20.18
C GLY A 288 16.07 7.08 19.99
N LYS A 289 14.88 7.57 20.40
CA LYS A 289 13.60 6.89 20.19
C LYS A 289 12.96 7.21 18.84
N THR A 290 12.10 6.32 18.35
CA THR A 290 11.38 6.55 17.09
C THR A 290 10.18 7.47 17.33
N LEU A 291 10.18 8.67 16.72
CA LEU A 291 9.05 9.60 16.74
C LEU A 291 8.02 9.29 15.66
N GLN A 292 8.47 8.98 14.45
CA GLN A 292 7.60 8.70 13.30
C GLN A 292 8.18 7.52 12.52
N GLN A 293 7.36 6.49 12.29
CA GLN A 293 7.77 5.33 11.50
C GLN A 293 7.90 5.67 10.01
N ASN A 294 7.10 6.61 9.50
CA ASN A 294 7.23 7.07 8.11
C ASN A 294 6.71 8.51 7.95
N ALA A 295 7.64 9.45 7.79
CA ALA A 295 7.40 10.88 7.70
C ALA A 295 7.39 11.42 6.26
N VAL A 296 7.41 10.57 5.22
CA VAL A 296 7.40 11.01 3.82
C VAL A 296 6.23 11.96 3.54
N LYS A 297 5.02 11.58 3.94
CA LYS A 297 3.82 12.44 3.75
C LYS A 297 3.90 13.74 4.56
N LEU A 298 4.50 13.70 5.74
CA LEU A 298 4.65 14.89 6.58
C LEU A 298 5.58 15.91 5.93
N VAL A 299 6.68 15.44 5.34
CA VAL A 299 7.61 16.28 4.57
C VAL A 299 6.96 16.80 3.28
N GLU A 300 6.23 15.96 2.56
CA GLU A 300 5.48 16.36 1.35
C GLU A 300 4.42 17.44 1.66
N GLU A 301 3.74 17.32 2.81
CA GLU A 301 2.61 18.18 3.19
C GLU A 301 3.03 19.48 3.90
N TYR A 302 3.98 19.39 4.83
CA TYR A 302 4.36 20.49 5.73
C TYR A 302 5.82 20.93 5.57
N GLY A 303 6.65 20.19 4.82
CA GLY A 303 8.06 20.52 4.64
C GLY A 303 8.83 20.64 5.96
N ASP A 304 9.58 21.73 6.10
CA ASP A 304 10.37 22.04 7.30
C ASP A 304 9.52 22.46 8.51
N GLU A 305 8.27 22.90 8.31
CA GLU A 305 7.37 23.25 9.41
C GLU A 305 6.98 22.05 10.27
N ALA A 306 7.08 20.83 9.72
CA ALA A 306 6.83 19.60 10.45
C ALA A 306 7.81 19.39 11.62
N PHE A 307 9.02 19.96 11.57
CA PHE A 307 10.01 19.83 12.63
C PHE A 307 9.48 20.40 13.96
N PRO A 308 9.66 19.69 15.10
CA PRO A 308 10.50 18.51 15.32
C PRO A 308 9.80 17.14 15.12
N PHE A 309 8.74 17.08 14.32
CA PHE A 309 7.98 15.86 13.99
C PHE A 309 7.31 15.18 15.19
N THR A 310 7.14 15.91 16.29
CA THR A 310 6.41 15.44 17.47
C THR A 310 4.91 15.42 17.22
N GLN A 311 4.20 14.51 17.91
CA GLN A 311 2.76 14.40 17.77
C GLN A 311 2.03 15.72 18.08
N GLU A 312 2.47 16.45 19.10
CA GLU A 312 1.93 17.76 19.48
C GLU A 312 2.09 18.80 18.35
N LYS A 313 3.27 18.86 17.72
CA LYS A 313 3.54 19.76 16.61
C LYS A 313 2.63 19.43 15.42
N LEU A 314 2.48 18.14 15.10
CA LEU A 314 1.63 17.69 14.00
C LEU A 314 0.14 18.01 14.24
N VAL A 315 -0.35 17.81 15.46
CA VAL A 315 -1.71 18.21 15.85
C VAL A 315 -1.90 19.72 15.70
N THR A 316 -0.89 20.52 16.08
CA THR A 316 -0.92 21.98 15.92
C THR A 316 -0.99 22.38 14.44
N LEU A 317 -0.16 21.79 13.58
CA LEU A 317 -0.17 22.06 12.14
C LEU A 317 -1.50 21.64 11.49
N ALA A 318 -2.03 20.48 11.87
CA ALA A 318 -3.33 20.02 11.40
C ALA A 318 -4.46 20.99 11.80
N ASN A 319 -4.44 21.49 13.05
CA ASN A 319 -5.39 22.48 13.54
C ASN A 319 -5.25 23.83 12.82
N LEU A 320 -4.03 24.30 12.57
CA LEU A 320 -3.79 25.53 11.80
C LEU A 320 -4.27 25.39 10.36
N LYS A 321 -4.02 24.24 9.73
CA LYS A 321 -4.52 23.94 8.39
C LYS A 321 -6.05 23.90 8.37
N LYS A 322 -6.68 23.26 9.37
CA LYS A 322 -8.13 23.26 9.55
C LYS A 322 -8.69 24.67 9.72
N LYS A 323 -8.11 25.50 10.59
CA LYS A 323 -8.50 26.91 10.75
C LYS A 323 -8.36 27.72 9.46
N LYS A 324 -7.28 27.51 8.69
CA LYS A 324 -7.11 28.15 7.37
C LYS A 324 -8.19 27.72 6.37
N LEU A 325 -8.61 26.46 6.42
CA LEU A 325 -9.71 25.94 5.58
C LEU A 325 -11.07 26.50 6.04
N GLU A 326 -11.30 26.62 7.34
CA GLU A 326 -12.50 27.20 7.94
C GLU A 326 -12.59 28.73 7.75
N ALA A 327 -11.46 29.42 7.64
CA ALA A 327 -11.42 30.85 7.31
C ALA A 327 -11.62 31.15 5.82
N GLN A 328 -11.76 30.13 4.97
CA GLN A 328 -12.03 30.32 3.55
C GLN A 328 -13.39 30.99 3.37
N THR A 329 -13.40 32.10 2.63
CA THR A 329 -14.61 32.77 2.16
C THR A 329 -14.79 32.58 0.66
N LEU A 330 -15.99 32.85 0.15
CA LEU A 330 -16.25 32.77 -1.28
C LEU A 330 -15.41 33.78 -2.07
N GLU A 331 -15.23 34.98 -1.52
CA GLU A 331 -14.39 36.03 -2.10
C GLU A 331 -12.92 35.60 -2.15
N SER A 332 -12.41 34.92 -1.11
CA SER A 332 -11.01 34.44 -1.09
C SER A 332 -10.67 33.46 -2.21
N ILE A 333 -11.68 32.85 -2.86
CA ILE A 333 -11.49 31.89 -3.94
C ILE A 333 -12.02 32.36 -5.30
N LEU A 334 -12.97 33.30 -5.34
CA LEU A 334 -13.59 33.80 -6.57
C LEU A 334 -13.35 35.28 -6.87
N VAL A 335 -12.64 36.03 -6.03
CA VAL A 335 -12.37 37.47 -6.27
C VAL A 335 -10.86 37.73 -6.37
N THR A 336 -10.45 38.35 -7.46
CA THR A 336 -9.14 39.00 -7.64
C THR A 336 -9.33 40.50 -7.85
N ALA A 337 -8.25 41.28 -7.78
CA ALA A 337 -8.32 42.75 -7.89
C ALA A 337 -9.01 43.24 -9.19
N ASP A 338 -8.88 42.47 -10.28
CA ASP A 338 -9.41 42.76 -11.61
C ASP A 338 -10.65 41.92 -11.99
N ARG A 339 -10.96 40.82 -11.28
CA ARG A 339 -12.08 39.92 -11.59
C ARG A 339 -12.90 39.54 -10.35
N HIS A 340 -14.10 40.13 -10.27
CA HIS A 340 -15.07 39.94 -9.18
C HIS A 340 -16.45 39.48 -9.69
N PHE A 341 -16.50 38.85 -10.87
CA PHE A 341 -17.74 38.36 -11.48
C PHE A 341 -17.59 36.95 -12.06
N VAL A 342 -18.72 36.29 -12.28
CA VAL A 342 -18.89 35.08 -13.11
C VAL A 342 -19.82 35.41 -14.27
N ILE A 343 -19.94 34.54 -15.26
CA ILE A 343 -20.80 34.75 -16.43
C ILE A 343 -21.97 33.77 -16.44
N SER A 344 -23.15 34.23 -16.84
CA SER A 344 -24.27 33.36 -17.20
C SER A 344 -24.19 32.96 -18.68
N ASN A 345 -25.04 32.02 -19.07
CA ASN A 345 -25.07 31.47 -20.43
C ASN A 345 -25.42 32.52 -21.51
N ASP A 346 -26.17 33.56 -21.16
CA ASP A 346 -26.45 34.72 -22.00
C ASP A 346 -25.30 35.77 -22.03
N GLY A 347 -24.17 35.47 -21.38
CA GLY A 347 -23.00 36.33 -21.33
C GLY A 347 -23.08 37.47 -20.31
N LEU A 348 -24.14 37.55 -19.50
CA LEU A 348 -24.25 38.58 -18.46
C LEU A 348 -23.21 38.35 -17.34
N LYS A 349 -22.59 39.43 -16.90
CA LYS A 349 -21.65 39.41 -15.77
C LYS A 349 -22.43 39.46 -14.45
N VAL A 350 -22.33 38.40 -13.67
CA VAL A 350 -22.93 38.28 -12.33
C VAL A 350 -21.85 38.56 -11.28
N PRO A 351 -21.95 39.63 -10.48
CA PRO A 351 -21.00 39.90 -9.41
C PRO A 351 -20.96 38.76 -8.38
N VAL A 352 -19.78 38.37 -7.91
CA VAL A 352 -19.60 37.31 -6.89
C VAL A 352 -20.33 37.68 -5.58
N SER A 353 -20.45 38.97 -5.27
CA SER A 353 -21.21 39.44 -4.10
C SER A 353 -22.68 39.00 -4.11
N LYS A 354 -23.30 38.78 -5.27
CA LYS A 354 -24.67 38.25 -5.38
C LYS A 354 -24.78 36.76 -5.04
N LEU A 355 -23.65 36.05 -5.03
CA LEU A 355 -23.58 34.62 -4.71
C LEU A 355 -23.22 34.38 -3.23
N MET A 356 -23.01 35.45 -2.45
CA MET A 356 -22.75 35.32 -1.02
C MET A 356 -23.94 34.69 -0.31
N GLY A 357 -23.68 33.74 0.59
CA GLY A 357 -24.73 32.98 1.27
C GLY A 357 -25.34 31.85 0.42
N SER A 358 -24.88 31.64 -0.82
CA SER A 358 -25.33 30.55 -1.69
C SER A 358 -24.55 29.27 -1.46
N ASN A 359 -25.18 28.12 -1.66
CA ASN A 359 -24.49 26.84 -1.77
C ASN A 359 -23.97 26.70 -3.21
N ILE A 360 -22.66 26.57 -3.39
CA ILE A 360 -22.04 26.61 -4.71
C ILE A 360 -21.34 25.29 -5.01
N LEU A 361 -21.57 24.71 -6.19
CA LEU A 361 -20.70 23.69 -6.74
C LEU A 361 -19.71 24.29 -7.74
N LEU A 362 -18.42 24.17 -7.46
CA LEU A 362 -17.37 24.41 -8.46
C LEU A 362 -17.22 23.15 -9.32
N TYR A 363 -17.54 23.25 -10.61
CA TYR A 363 -17.57 22.11 -11.51
C TYR A 363 -16.46 22.22 -12.57
N PHE A 364 -15.41 21.40 -12.42
CA PHE A 364 -14.29 21.31 -13.36
C PHE A 364 -14.58 20.24 -14.39
N ALA A 365 -14.65 20.63 -15.67
CA ALA A 365 -14.93 19.72 -16.78
C ALA A 365 -14.42 20.30 -18.11
N ALA A 366 -14.41 19.47 -19.14
CA ALA A 366 -14.08 19.89 -20.51
C ALA A 366 -14.86 19.08 -21.54
N SER A 367 -15.08 19.66 -22.71
CA SER A 367 -15.77 19.02 -23.84
C SER A 367 -15.03 17.81 -24.40
N TRP A 368 -13.69 17.88 -24.45
CA TRP A 368 -12.84 16.79 -24.94
C TRP A 368 -12.83 15.56 -24.01
N SER A 369 -13.20 15.73 -22.74
CA SER A 369 -13.18 14.68 -21.73
C SER A 369 -14.43 13.81 -21.81
N LEU A 370 -14.27 12.55 -22.22
CA LEU A 370 -15.38 11.58 -22.25
C LEU A 370 -16.04 11.41 -20.87
N PRO A 371 -15.30 11.22 -19.76
CA PRO A 371 -15.90 11.18 -18.43
C PRO A 371 -16.70 12.44 -18.07
N SER A 372 -16.28 13.62 -18.55
CA SER A 372 -17.01 14.88 -18.32
C SER A 372 -18.34 14.90 -19.05
N ARG A 373 -18.36 14.43 -20.30
CA ARG A 373 -19.58 14.31 -21.10
C ARG A 373 -20.56 13.29 -20.51
N GLU A 374 -20.07 12.17 -19.99
CA GLU A 374 -20.92 11.15 -19.33
C GLU A 374 -21.51 11.64 -18.01
N PHE A 375 -20.76 12.47 -17.27
CA PHE A 375 -21.21 12.99 -15.98
C PHE A 375 -22.17 14.19 -16.11
N LEU A 376 -22.07 14.97 -17.20
CA LEU A 376 -22.86 16.20 -17.39
C LEU A 376 -24.38 16.01 -17.22
N PRO A 377 -25.05 15.01 -17.83
CA PRO A 377 -26.49 14.80 -17.62
C PRO A 377 -26.87 14.54 -16.15
N LYS A 378 -25.99 13.87 -15.40
CA LYS A 378 -26.21 13.54 -13.98
C LYS A 378 -26.17 14.80 -13.12
N ILE A 379 -25.17 15.66 -13.32
CA ILE A 379 -25.06 16.91 -12.56
C ILE A 379 -26.15 17.92 -12.97
N VAL A 380 -26.59 17.94 -14.24
CA VAL A 380 -27.75 18.74 -14.69
C VAL A 380 -29.03 18.30 -13.98
N THR A 381 -29.29 16.99 -13.91
CA THR A 381 -30.45 16.44 -13.21
C THR A 381 -30.41 16.80 -11.72
N ALA A 382 -29.26 16.58 -11.08
CA ALA A 382 -29.07 16.93 -9.67
C ALA A 382 -29.26 18.43 -9.41
N TYR A 383 -28.72 19.29 -10.29
CA TYR A 383 -28.88 20.74 -10.20
C TYR A 383 -30.36 21.14 -10.19
N GLN A 384 -31.13 20.65 -11.16
CA GLN A 384 -32.55 21.00 -11.27
C GLN A 384 -33.35 20.53 -10.03
N GLU A 385 -33.05 19.34 -9.51
CA GLU A 385 -33.73 18.82 -8.31
C GLU A 385 -33.35 19.57 -7.03
N ILE A 386 -32.07 19.94 -6.88
CA ILE A 386 -31.60 20.71 -5.72
C ILE A 386 -32.14 22.14 -5.81
N LYS A 387 -32.08 22.80 -6.96
CA LYS A 387 -32.55 24.19 -7.17
C LYS A 387 -34.04 24.36 -6.85
N LYS A 388 -34.85 23.30 -7.04
CA LYS A 388 -36.27 23.27 -6.62
C LYS A 388 -36.44 23.32 -5.09
N LYS A 389 -35.46 22.83 -4.33
CA LYS A 389 -35.48 22.78 -2.86
C LYS A 389 -34.71 23.96 -2.21
N ASP A 390 -33.64 24.40 -2.86
CA ASP A 390 -32.78 25.51 -2.45
C ASP A 390 -32.57 26.47 -3.64
N ALA A 391 -33.29 27.59 -3.64
CA ALA A 391 -33.16 28.61 -4.67
C ALA A 391 -31.76 29.27 -4.68
N ASN A 392 -31.04 29.22 -3.55
CA ASN A 392 -29.69 29.76 -3.38
C ASN A 392 -28.61 28.71 -3.70
N PHE A 393 -28.94 27.60 -4.34
CA PHE A 393 -27.97 26.64 -4.83
C PHE A 393 -27.48 27.00 -6.23
N GLU A 394 -26.19 27.13 -6.50
CA GLU A 394 -25.67 27.45 -7.83
C GLU A 394 -24.51 26.55 -8.25
N VAL A 395 -24.29 26.40 -9.55
CA VAL A 395 -23.09 25.74 -10.09
C VAL A 395 -22.25 26.78 -10.83
N ILE A 396 -20.95 26.75 -10.63
CA ILE A 396 -19.97 27.55 -11.38
C ILE A 396 -19.10 26.58 -12.16
N PHE A 397 -19.28 26.57 -13.48
CA PHE A 397 -18.49 25.80 -14.41
C PHE A 397 -17.10 26.42 -14.58
N ILE A 398 -16.08 25.57 -14.45
CA ILE A 398 -14.67 25.89 -14.59
C ILE A 398 -14.13 25.02 -15.72
N SER A 399 -14.13 25.59 -16.93
CA SER A 399 -13.69 24.87 -18.11
C SER A 399 -12.19 24.59 -18.11
N SER A 400 -11.86 23.34 -18.44
CA SER A 400 -10.50 22.86 -18.76
C SER A 400 -10.32 22.64 -20.27
N ASP A 401 -11.17 23.25 -21.11
CA ASP A 401 -11.01 23.25 -22.57
C ASP A 401 -9.78 24.07 -22.98
N HIS A 402 -9.23 23.73 -24.15
CA HIS A 402 -8.01 24.37 -24.67
C HIS A 402 -8.32 25.58 -25.56
N ASP A 403 -9.57 25.76 -25.96
CA ASP A 403 -10.01 26.80 -26.88
C ASP A 403 -11.43 27.30 -26.52
N GLU A 404 -11.69 28.56 -26.84
CA GLU A 404 -12.95 29.24 -26.56
C GLU A 404 -14.18 28.63 -27.29
N PRO A 405 -14.08 28.20 -28.57
CA PRO A 405 -15.18 27.50 -29.24
C PRO A 405 -15.64 26.24 -28.51
N SER A 406 -14.72 25.39 -28.05
CA SER A 406 -15.01 24.19 -27.26
C SER A 406 -15.72 24.52 -25.95
N PHE A 407 -15.25 25.58 -25.26
CA PHE A 407 -15.88 26.11 -24.05
C PHE A 407 -17.32 26.57 -24.32
N ASN A 408 -17.53 27.41 -25.33
CA ASN A 408 -18.84 27.96 -25.66
C ASN A 408 -19.83 26.86 -26.07
N ASN A 409 -19.36 25.87 -26.83
CA ASN A 409 -20.17 24.74 -27.26
C ASN A 409 -20.77 23.99 -26.06
N ILE A 410 -19.95 23.61 -25.08
CA ILE A 410 -20.46 22.87 -23.91
C ILE A 410 -21.23 23.78 -22.94
N PHE A 411 -20.75 25.01 -22.70
CA PHE A 411 -21.37 25.95 -21.76
C PHE A 411 -22.76 26.39 -22.21
N SER A 412 -23.00 26.52 -23.52
CA SER A 412 -24.31 26.89 -24.09
C SER A 412 -25.46 25.97 -23.66
N SER A 413 -25.15 24.71 -23.32
CA SER A 413 -26.13 23.71 -22.88
C SER A 413 -26.34 23.67 -21.36
N MET A 414 -25.56 24.42 -20.59
CA MET A 414 -25.56 24.35 -19.13
C MET A 414 -26.54 25.37 -18.51
N PRO A 415 -27.30 24.99 -17.46
CA PRO A 415 -28.31 25.85 -16.85
C PRO A 415 -27.77 26.80 -15.77
N TRP A 416 -26.45 26.96 -15.66
CA TRP A 416 -25.77 27.60 -14.53
C TRP A 416 -24.66 28.57 -14.96
N LEU A 417 -23.88 29.09 -14.01
CA LEU A 417 -22.86 30.10 -14.24
C LEU A 417 -21.50 29.48 -14.62
N ALA A 418 -20.58 30.28 -15.14
CA ALA A 418 -19.20 29.86 -15.42
C ALA A 418 -18.18 30.94 -15.09
N LEU A 419 -16.93 30.54 -14.89
CA LEU A 419 -15.81 31.46 -15.07
C LEU A 419 -15.60 31.73 -16.57
N PRO A 420 -15.27 32.99 -16.96
CA PRO A 420 -14.87 33.30 -18.32
C PRO A 420 -13.79 32.34 -18.86
N PHE A 421 -13.69 32.18 -20.18
CA PHE A 421 -12.72 31.26 -20.79
C PHE A 421 -11.27 31.62 -20.41
N ASP A 422 -10.86 32.87 -20.61
CA ASP A 422 -9.49 33.34 -20.30
C ASP A 422 -9.36 33.82 -18.84
N ASP A 423 -9.84 33.04 -17.88
CA ASP A 423 -9.81 33.41 -16.46
C ASP A 423 -8.66 32.79 -15.68
N GLU A 424 -7.79 33.64 -15.12
CA GLU A 424 -6.62 33.20 -14.34
C GLU A 424 -6.99 32.49 -13.03
N ARG A 425 -8.20 32.76 -12.49
CA ARG A 425 -8.69 32.09 -11.27
C ARG A 425 -8.79 30.58 -11.47
N LYS A 426 -8.95 30.09 -12.70
CA LYS A 426 -8.97 28.64 -13.02
C LYS A 426 -7.71 27.94 -12.53
N ALA A 427 -6.53 28.50 -12.80
CA ALA A 427 -5.25 27.91 -12.42
C ALA A 427 -5.02 27.97 -10.89
N PHE A 428 -5.50 29.02 -10.23
CA PHE A 428 -5.50 29.10 -8.77
C PHE A 428 -6.41 28.03 -8.15
N LEU A 429 -7.65 27.92 -8.60
CA LEU A 429 -8.64 26.96 -8.10
C LEU A 429 -8.18 25.51 -8.31
N SER A 430 -7.66 25.18 -9.50
CA SER A 430 -7.12 23.84 -9.78
C SER A 430 -5.99 23.46 -8.83
N ARG A 431 -5.05 24.37 -8.54
CA ARG A 431 -3.98 24.14 -7.55
C ARG A 431 -4.52 24.02 -6.13
N ARG A 432 -5.40 24.94 -5.74
CA ARG A 432 -5.96 25.03 -4.39
C ARG A 432 -6.73 23.78 -3.97
N PHE A 433 -7.40 23.15 -4.92
CA PHE A 433 -8.18 21.94 -4.73
C PHE A 433 -7.49 20.67 -5.25
N ASN A 434 -6.22 20.77 -5.66
CA ASN A 434 -5.42 19.66 -6.16
C ASN A 434 -6.15 18.86 -7.26
N ILE A 435 -6.64 19.55 -8.28
CA ILE A 435 -7.35 18.94 -9.41
C ILE A 435 -6.34 18.25 -10.31
N VAL A 436 -6.27 16.92 -10.24
CA VAL A 436 -5.36 16.07 -11.04
C VAL A 436 -6.07 15.46 -12.26
N GLY A 437 -7.41 15.49 -12.29
CA GLY A 437 -8.21 14.96 -13.38
C GLY A 437 -9.62 15.56 -13.38
N ILE A 438 -10.36 15.32 -14.46
CA ILE A 438 -11.72 15.84 -14.69
C ILE A 438 -12.66 14.72 -15.16
N PRO A 439 -13.97 14.78 -14.86
CA PRO A 439 -14.66 15.85 -14.13
C PRO A 439 -14.48 15.78 -12.62
N VAL A 440 -14.52 16.93 -11.96
CA VAL A 440 -14.51 17.10 -10.49
C VAL A 440 -15.56 18.14 -10.09
N ALA A 441 -16.26 17.89 -8.99
CA ALA A 441 -17.19 18.84 -8.37
C ALA A 441 -16.81 19.07 -6.90
N ILE A 442 -16.85 20.32 -6.45
CA ILE A 442 -16.50 20.73 -5.09
C ILE A 442 -17.64 21.56 -4.51
N ALA A 443 -18.15 21.17 -3.35
CA ALA A 443 -19.19 21.89 -2.64
C ALA A 443 -18.59 22.98 -1.75
N ILE A 444 -19.07 24.19 -1.95
CA ILE A 444 -18.80 25.37 -1.14
C ILE A 444 -20.11 25.76 -0.47
N GLY A 445 -20.09 25.89 0.86
CA GLY A 445 -21.26 26.24 1.65
C GLY A 445 -21.56 27.74 1.63
N PRO A 446 -22.65 28.17 2.27
CA PRO A 446 -23.10 29.57 2.27
C PRO A 446 -22.09 30.53 2.92
N SER A 447 -21.26 30.04 3.85
CA SER A 447 -20.15 30.81 4.44
C SER A 447 -18.98 31.03 3.49
N GLY A 448 -18.94 30.33 2.35
CA GLY A 448 -17.78 30.29 1.45
C GLY A 448 -16.74 29.22 1.81
N CYS A 449 -16.97 28.45 2.88
CA CYS A 449 -16.09 27.35 3.27
C CYS A 449 -16.31 26.12 2.38
N THR A 450 -15.25 25.33 2.18
CA THR A 450 -15.36 24.06 1.47
C THR A 450 -16.11 23.04 2.34
N VAL A 451 -17.21 22.50 1.82
CA VAL A 451 -18.05 21.51 2.50
C VAL A 451 -17.64 20.09 2.11
N ASN A 452 -17.35 19.85 0.83
CA ASN A 452 -16.99 18.51 0.34
C ASN A 452 -16.23 18.57 -0.99
N THR A 453 -15.20 17.74 -1.16
CA THR A 453 -14.40 17.65 -2.39
C THR A 453 -14.66 16.41 -3.24
N GLN A 454 -15.55 15.51 -2.78
CA GLN A 454 -15.90 14.24 -3.42
C GLN A 454 -17.31 14.26 -4.03
N VAL A 455 -17.83 15.45 -4.35
CA VAL A 455 -19.24 15.65 -4.79
C VAL A 455 -19.58 14.82 -6.02
N ARG A 456 -18.64 14.62 -6.95
CA ARG A 456 -18.87 13.75 -8.11
C ARG A 456 -19.32 12.34 -7.71
N GLN A 457 -18.59 11.70 -6.80
CA GLN A 457 -18.89 10.34 -6.34
C GLN A 457 -20.22 10.31 -5.59
N LEU A 458 -20.49 11.34 -4.78
CA LEU A 458 -21.74 11.48 -4.04
C LEU A 458 -22.94 11.63 -4.97
N LEU A 459 -22.83 12.43 -6.04
CA LEU A 459 -23.87 12.57 -7.06
C LEU A 459 -24.03 11.29 -7.90
N GLU A 460 -22.95 10.59 -8.23
CA GLU A 460 -23.01 9.30 -8.91
C GLU A 460 -23.71 8.23 -8.07
N THR A 461 -23.60 8.30 -6.74
CA THR A 461 -24.16 7.31 -5.81
C THR A 461 -25.57 7.64 -5.35
N HIS A 462 -25.85 8.90 -4.99
CA HIS A 462 -27.09 9.33 -4.33
C HIS A 462 -27.89 10.37 -5.11
N GLY A 463 -27.42 10.79 -6.29
CA GLY A 463 -28.04 11.86 -7.06
C GLY A 463 -28.19 13.16 -6.24
N ALA A 464 -29.29 13.88 -6.44
CA ALA A 464 -29.60 15.08 -5.66
C ALA A 464 -29.76 14.83 -4.15
N GLY A 465 -30.01 13.58 -3.73
CA GLY A 465 -30.14 13.21 -2.32
C GLY A 465 -28.85 13.42 -1.52
N ALA A 466 -27.69 13.52 -2.19
CA ALA A 466 -26.43 13.85 -1.55
C ALA A 466 -26.35 15.28 -1.01
N TYR A 467 -27.16 16.22 -1.53
CA TYR A 467 -27.23 17.59 -1.00
C TYR A 467 -27.83 17.59 0.42
N PRO A 468 -27.25 18.33 1.41
CA PRO A 468 -26.33 19.47 1.27
C PRO A 468 -24.82 19.14 1.23
N PHE A 469 -24.43 17.90 0.95
CA PHE A 469 -23.05 17.43 0.85
C PHE A 469 -22.22 17.53 2.14
N THR A 470 -22.82 17.92 3.27
CA THR A 470 -22.15 17.99 4.57
C THR A 470 -21.71 16.61 5.04
N GLU A 471 -20.57 16.52 5.72
CA GLU A 471 -20.07 15.23 6.23
C GLU A 471 -21.10 14.50 7.10
N GLU A 472 -21.84 15.25 7.94
CA GLU A 472 -22.90 14.71 8.78
C GLU A 472 -24.05 14.09 7.96
N HIS A 473 -24.50 14.79 6.91
CA HIS A 473 -25.56 14.29 6.03
C HIS A 473 -25.11 13.04 5.26
N ILE A 474 -23.88 13.05 4.71
CA ILE A 474 -23.32 11.90 4.00
C ILE A 474 -23.18 10.70 4.95
N LYS A 475 -22.73 10.91 6.19
CA LYS A 475 -22.67 9.86 7.20
C LYS A 475 -24.05 9.29 7.51
N ASN A 476 -25.10 10.12 7.56
CA ASN A 476 -26.48 9.68 7.75
C ASN A 476 -26.96 8.83 6.56
N LEU A 477 -26.74 9.28 5.32
CA LEU A 477 -27.06 8.49 4.11
C LEU A 477 -26.36 7.13 4.13
N GLN A 478 -25.08 7.10 4.52
CA GLN A 478 -24.31 5.87 4.65
C GLN A 478 -24.93 4.93 5.70
N GLN A 479 -25.26 5.47 6.88
CA GLN A 479 -25.89 4.69 7.96
C GLN A 479 -27.29 4.17 7.57
N GLN A 480 -28.06 4.94 6.80
CA GLN A 480 -29.34 4.50 6.28
C GLN A 480 -29.17 3.35 5.27
N LEU A 481 -28.18 3.45 4.38
CA LEU A 481 -27.80 2.35 3.50
C LEU A 481 -27.37 1.11 4.29
N ASP A 482 -26.50 1.27 5.28
CA ASP A 482 -26.04 0.16 6.13
C ASP A 482 -27.20 -0.48 6.88
N LYS A 483 -28.12 0.30 7.47
CA LYS A 483 -29.36 -0.20 8.08
C LYS A 483 -30.24 -0.93 7.07
N ASN A 484 -30.40 -0.41 5.86
CA ASN A 484 -31.16 -1.08 4.81
C ASN A 484 -30.50 -2.38 4.31
N THR A 485 -29.20 -2.58 4.61
CA THR A 485 -28.50 -3.86 4.38
C THR A 485 -28.55 -4.83 5.56
N THR A 486 -29.06 -4.41 6.74
CA THR A 486 -29.30 -5.32 7.88
C THR A 486 -30.45 -6.27 7.57
N GLY A 487 -30.11 -7.40 6.95
CA GLY A 487 -31.05 -8.39 6.41
C GLY A 487 -30.59 -8.97 5.08
N TRP A 488 -29.65 -8.32 4.40
CA TRP A 488 -29.06 -8.84 3.17
C TRP A 488 -28.11 -10.02 3.48
N PRO A 489 -28.09 -11.04 2.61
CA PRO A 489 -27.16 -12.15 2.79
C PRO A 489 -25.72 -11.64 2.64
N LYS A 490 -24.85 -12.00 3.60
CA LYS A 490 -23.44 -11.60 3.58
C LYS A 490 -22.66 -12.23 2.42
N LYS A 491 -23.23 -13.30 1.84
CA LYS A 491 -22.65 -14.14 0.78
C LYS A 491 -23.76 -14.62 -0.14
N GLY A 492 -23.45 -14.80 -1.42
CA GLY A 492 -24.41 -15.28 -2.41
C GLY A 492 -23.79 -15.99 -3.60
N ARG A 493 -24.62 -16.70 -4.36
CA ARG A 493 -24.26 -17.23 -5.68
C ARG A 493 -25.24 -16.67 -6.70
N ASP A 494 -24.70 -16.35 -7.87
CA ASP A 494 -25.47 -15.91 -9.03
C ASP A 494 -25.55 -17.09 -10.01
N GLU A 495 -26.69 -17.29 -10.67
CA GLU A 495 -26.88 -18.42 -11.60
C GLU A 495 -25.90 -18.37 -12.77
N ILE A 496 -25.55 -17.14 -13.20
CA ILE A 496 -24.63 -16.88 -14.31
C ILE A 496 -23.16 -16.95 -13.84
N HIS A 497 -22.91 -16.82 -12.53
CA HIS A 497 -21.59 -16.86 -11.91
C HIS A 497 -21.61 -17.76 -10.66
N ASN A 498 -21.76 -19.06 -10.92
CA ASN A 498 -21.98 -20.10 -9.89
C ASN A 498 -20.69 -20.71 -9.31
N GLU A 499 -19.55 -20.55 -9.98
CA GLU A 499 -18.25 -21.12 -9.57
C GLU A 499 -17.64 -20.45 -8.33
N HIS A 500 -18.01 -19.20 -8.05
CA HIS A 500 -17.47 -18.43 -6.94
C HIS A 500 -18.56 -17.66 -6.19
N GLU A 501 -18.50 -17.79 -4.88
CA GLU A 501 -19.36 -17.06 -3.96
C GLU A 501 -19.06 -15.54 -3.99
N LEU A 502 -20.10 -14.75 -4.17
CA LEU A 502 -20.08 -13.29 -4.10
C LEU A 502 -20.18 -12.87 -2.64
N ALA A 503 -19.26 -12.03 -2.18
CA ALA A 503 -19.34 -11.43 -0.86
C ALA A 503 -19.99 -10.04 -0.98
N LEU A 504 -20.88 -9.71 -0.05
CA LEU A 504 -21.38 -8.35 0.08
C LEU A 504 -20.25 -7.48 0.65
N ILE A 505 -19.68 -6.61 -0.20
CA ILE A 505 -18.57 -5.72 0.17
C ILE A 505 -18.83 -4.31 -0.33
N HIS A 506 -18.26 -3.33 0.35
CA HIS A 506 -18.28 -1.96 -0.09
C HIS A 506 -17.19 -1.73 -1.15
N GLN A 507 -17.58 -1.31 -2.34
CA GLN A 507 -16.69 -0.98 -3.45
C GLN A 507 -16.77 0.51 -3.76
N GLN A 508 -15.63 1.15 -4.01
CA GLN A 508 -15.62 2.55 -4.43
C GLN A 508 -16.25 2.72 -5.82
N VAL A 509 -16.00 1.78 -6.72
CA VAL A 509 -16.62 1.71 -8.04
C VAL A 509 -16.58 0.28 -8.55
N TYR A 510 -17.62 -0.16 -9.24
CA TYR A 510 -17.66 -1.47 -9.91
C TYR A 510 -18.60 -1.42 -11.10
N LEU A 511 -18.39 -2.26 -12.11
CA LEU A 511 -19.35 -2.46 -13.19
C LEU A 511 -20.32 -3.56 -12.77
N CYS A 512 -21.62 -3.28 -12.74
CA CYS A 512 -22.60 -4.32 -12.46
C CYS A 512 -22.72 -5.25 -13.67
N SER A 513 -22.37 -6.52 -13.49
CA SER A 513 -22.42 -7.55 -14.52
C SER A 513 -23.84 -7.87 -15.00
N GLY A 514 -24.86 -7.60 -14.17
CA GLY A 514 -26.29 -7.75 -14.51
C GLY A 514 -26.81 -6.66 -15.44
N CYS A 515 -26.90 -5.40 -14.96
CA CYS A 515 -27.44 -4.29 -15.76
C CYS A 515 -26.41 -3.55 -16.65
N LYS A 516 -25.11 -3.89 -16.56
CA LYS A 516 -24.00 -3.22 -17.26
C LYS A 516 -23.83 -1.73 -16.91
N GLU A 517 -24.38 -1.28 -15.79
CA GLU A 517 -24.18 0.09 -15.29
C GLU A 517 -23.13 0.12 -14.18
N MET A 518 -22.47 1.27 -14.02
CA MET A 518 -21.54 1.49 -12.92
C MET A 518 -22.29 1.53 -11.57
N GLY A 519 -21.71 0.90 -10.57
CA GLY A 519 -22.17 0.87 -9.19
C GLY A 519 -21.14 1.45 -8.24
N TYR A 520 -21.65 1.98 -7.13
CA TYR A 520 -20.88 2.61 -6.07
C TYR A 520 -21.43 2.13 -4.72
N GLY A 521 -20.57 1.93 -3.74
CA GLY A 521 -20.96 1.43 -2.42
C GLY A 521 -21.10 -0.09 -2.36
N TRP A 522 -22.11 -0.58 -1.65
CA TRP A 522 -22.33 -2.01 -1.46
C TRP A 522 -22.53 -2.75 -2.78
N ALA A 523 -21.83 -3.87 -2.95
CA ALA A 523 -21.84 -4.74 -4.12
C ALA A 523 -21.77 -6.20 -3.69
N PHE A 524 -22.46 -7.09 -4.39
CA PHE A 524 -22.14 -8.52 -4.35
C PHE A 524 -20.98 -8.75 -5.30
N PHE A 525 -19.80 -9.05 -4.76
CA PHE A 525 -18.57 -8.99 -5.52
C PHE A 525 -17.70 -10.23 -5.34
N CYS A 526 -17.23 -10.78 -6.46
CA CYS A 526 -16.18 -11.79 -6.50
C CYS A 526 -14.82 -11.11 -6.70
N LYS A 527 -13.99 -11.09 -5.66
CA LYS A 527 -12.61 -10.55 -5.79
C LYS A 527 -11.72 -11.36 -6.75
N ARG A 528 -12.03 -12.64 -7.00
CA ARG A 528 -11.23 -13.50 -7.89
C ARG A 528 -11.48 -13.19 -9.37
N CYS A 529 -12.74 -12.95 -9.73
CA CYS A 529 -13.16 -12.81 -11.12
C CYS A 529 -13.51 -11.37 -11.50
N ASN A 530 -13.44 -10.43 -10.55
CA ASN A 530 -13.86 -9.04 -10.72
C ASN A 530 -15.34 -8.91 -11.16
N TYR A 531 -16.16 -9.93 -10.82
CA TYR A 531 -17.58 -9.97 -11.11
C TYR A 531 -18.34 -9.26 -9.98
N GLY A 532 -19.14 -8.25 -10.34
CA GLY A 532 -19.85 -7.42 -9.37
C GLY A 532 -21.31 -7.27 -9.75
N LEU A 533 -22.23 -7.35 -8.80
CA LEU A 533 -23.63 -7.06 -9.00
C LEU A 533 -24.07 -5.92 -8.08
N HIS A 534 -24.89 -5.01 -8.60
CA HIS A 534 -25.64 -4.11 -7.73
C HIS A 534 -26.50 -4.95 -6.78
N PRO A 535 -26.73 -4.49 -5.54
CA PRO A 535 -27.62 -5.21 -4.63
C PRO A 535 -29.03 -5.40 -5.17
N LYS A 536 -29.55 -4.43 -5.95
CA LYS A 536 -30.84 -4.53 -6.66
C LYS A 536 -30.83 -5.54 -7.82
N CYS A 537 -29.66 -5.87 -8.35
CA CYS A 537 -29.47 -6.80 -9.45
C CYS A 537 -29.09 -8.21 -8.97
N ALA A 538 -28.86 -8.39 -7.67
CA ALA A 538 -28.64 -9.69 -7.08
C ALA A 538 -30.00 -10.40 -6.85
N PRO A 539 -30.07 -11.74 -7.06
CA PRO A 539 -31.28 -12.51 -6.81
C PRO A 539 -31.76 -12.37 -5.37
N LYS A 540 -33.08 -12.43 -5.15
CA LYS A 540 -33.66 -12.24 -3.80
C LYS A 540 -33.36 -13.43 -2.90
N GLN A 541 -33.42 -13.21 -1.58
CA GLN A 541 -33.03 -14.17 -0.54
C GLN A 541 -33.71 -15.56 -0.64
N GLU A 542 -34.94 -15.63 -1.16
CA GLU A 542 -35.67 -16.88 -1.38
C GLU A 542 -35.15 -17.71 -2.57
N GLU A 543 -34.50 -17.07 -3.56
CA GLU A 543 -33.91 -17.73 -4.72
C GLU A 543 -32.45 -18.15 -4.44
N MET A 544 -31.70 -17.35 -3.69
CA MET A 544 -30.32 -17.68 -3.32
C MET A 544 -30.20 -18.94 -2.45
N ASN A 545 -31.19 -19.19 -1.58
CA ASN A 545 -31.22 -20.41 -0.76
C ASN A 545 -31.61 -21.67 -1.56
N ARG A 546 -32.23 -21.53 -2.75
CA ARG A 546 -32.57 -22.68 -3.62
C ARG A 546 -31.36 -23.22 -4.38
N ILE A 547 -30.30 -22.42 -4.54
CA ILE A 547 -29.08 -22.79 -5.28
C ILE A 547 -28.03 -23.45 -4.34
N SER A 548 -28.41 -23.71 -3.08
CA SER A 548 -27.53 -24.24 -2.03
C SER A 548 -27.78 -25.72 -1.67
N VAL A 549 -28.47 -26.48 -2.53
CA VAL A 549 -28.68 -27.94 -2.35
C VAL A 549 -27.77 -28.72 -3.29
#